data_AF-A0A966RR06-F1
#
_entry.id   AF-A0A966RR06-F1
#
_cell.length_a   1.000
_cell.length_b   1.000
_cell.length_c   1.000
_cell.angle_alpha   90.00
_cell.angle_beta   90.00
_cell.angle_gamma   90.00
#
_symmetry.space_group_name_H-M   'P 1'
#
loop_
_entity.id
_entity.type
_entity.pdbx_description
1 polymer ?
#
loop_
_entity_poly.entity_id
_entity_poly.type
_entity_poly.pdbx_seq_one_letter_code
_entity_poly.pdbx_strand_id
1 'polypeptide(L)'
;MSSFDLVIDNATYIVTSDSEDRVLQDCAIGILDNKIVAIARAGTLKGAKTYDATGKLIAPGLINTHTHLAMSLLRGWAEGVNLQGFLERVWAAEGLIMNPKNVALQMGRDTMPASMSG
;
A
#
# COMPACT_ATOMS: atom_id res chain seq x y z
N MET A 1 -22.62 -22.36 4.69
CA MET A 1 -21.16 -22.30 4.49
C MET A 1 -20.86 -20.96 3.84
N SER A 2 -19.99 -20.13 4.42
CA SER A 2 -19.58 -18.86 3.83
C SER A 2 -18.79 -19.12 2.55
N SER A 3 -19.10 -18.40 1.46
CA SER A 3 -18.51 -18.64 0.14
C SER A 3 -17.17 -17.90 -0.07
N PHE A 4 -16.81 -16.97 0.82
CA PHE A 4 -15.60 -16.15 0.72
C PHE A 4 -14.88 -16.07 2.09
N ASP A 5 -13.58 -15.80 2.07
CA ASP A 5 -12.78 -15.58 3.28
C ASP A 5 -13.04 -14.19 3.87
N LEU A 6 -13.09 -13.19 3.00
CA LEU A 6 -13.35 -11.79 3.33
C LEU A 6 -14.36 -11.20 2.33
N VAL A 7 -15.32 -10.46 2.84
CA VAL A 7 -16.16 -9.55 2.06
C VAL A 7 -15.91 -8.12 2.50
N ILE A 8 -15.67 -7.23 1.55
CA ILE A 8 -15.68 -5.78 1.76
C ILE A 8 -17.03 -5.29 1.24
N ASP A 9 -17.96 -4.97 2.13
CA ASP A 9 -19.37 -4.67 1.80
C ASP A 9 -19.69 -3.17 1.86
N ASN A 10 -20.82 -2.76 1.31
CA ASN A 10 -21.36 -1.38 1.36
C ASN A 10 -20.41 -0.29 0.87
N ALA A 11 -19.53 -0.59 -0.09
CA ALA A 11 -18.66 0.43 -0.67
C ALA A 11 -19.50 1.46 -1.41
N THR A 12 -19.30 2.76 -1.12
CA THR A 12 -19.98 3.83 -1.84
C THR A 12 -19.55 3.86 -3.30
N TYR A 13 -18.24 3.70 -3.53
CA TYR A 13 -17.67 3.59 -4.87
C TYR A 13 -16.59 2.51 -4.91
N ILE A 14 -16.51 1.81 -6.04
CA ILE A 14 -15.38 0.96 -6.41
C ILE A 14 -14.85 1.45 -7.76
N VAL A 15 -13.64 1.99 -7.78
CA VAL A 15 -12.92 2.30 -9.01
C VAL A 15 -12.18 1.02 -9.43
N THR A 16 -12.45 0.52 -10.62
CA THR A 16 -11.92 -0.78 -11.07
C THR A 16 -10.54 -0.67 -11.70
N SER A 17 -10.26 0.44 -12.39
CA SER A 17 -9.06 0.65 -13.20
C SER A 17 -8.80 -0.50 -14.20
N ASP A 18 -9.87 -1.15 -14.66
CA ASP A 18 -9.82 -2.09 -15.76
C ASP A 18 -9.87 -1.37 -17.12
N SER A 19 -9.88 -2.11 -18.22
CA SER A 19 -9.91 -1.54 -19.57
C SER A 19 -11.19 -0.73 -19.88
N GLU A 20 -12.24 -0.89 -19.07
CA GLU A 20 -13.49 -0.17 -19.21
C GLU A 20 -13.57 1.06 -18.28
N ASP A 21 -12.57 1.29 -17.42
CA ASP A 21 -12.45 2.39 -16.46
C ASP A 21 -13.73 2.63 -15.63
N ARG A 22 -14.29 1.53 -15.12
CA ARG A 22 -15.61 1.55 -14.46
C ARG A 22 -15.53 2.08 -13.03
N VAL A 23 -16.56 2.84 -12.65
CA VAL A 23 -16.87 3.24 -11.27
C VAL A 23 -18.20 2.59 -10.86
N LEU A 24 -18.14 1.63 -9.96
CA LEU A 24 -19.31 0.90 -9.47
C LEU A 24 -19.82 1.55 -8.18
N GLN A 25 -21.14 1.55 -7.98
CA GLN A 25 -21.80 2.13 -6.81
C GLN A 25 -22.58 1.06 -6.04
N ASP A 26 -22.64 1.21 -4.72
CA ASP A 26 -23.37 0.31 -3.82
C ASP A 26 -23.01 -1.17 -4.04
N CYS A 27 -21.69 -1.44 -4.04
CA CYS A 27 -21.13 -2.75 -4.33
C CYS A 27 -20.35 -3.35 -3.15
N ALA A 28 -20.10 -4.65 -3.25
CA ALA A 28 -19.28 -5.45 -2.37
C ALA A 28 -18.21 -6.22 -3.17
N ILE A 29 -17.07 -6.48 -2.54
CA ILE A 29 -15.98 -7.30 -3.08
C ILE A 29 -15.88 -8.60 -2.27
N GLY A 30 -15.92 -9.74 -2.97
CA GLY A 30 -15.66 -11.06 -2.40
C GLY A 30 -14.23 -11.51 -2.64
N ILE A 31 -13.54 -11.89 -1.57
CA ILE A 31 -12.14 -12.34 -1.59
C ILE A 31 -12.07 -13.79 -1.10
N LEU A 32 -11.39 -14.62 -1.88
CA LEU A 32 -11.11 -16.03 -1.58
C LEU A 32 -9.66 -16.32 -1.97
N ASP A 33 -8.90 -16.99 -1.08
CA ASP A 33 -7.50 -17.36 -1.33
C ASP A 33 -6.63 -16.18 -1.81
N ASN A 34 -6.78 -15.03 -1.15
CA ASN A 34 -6.10 -13.76 -1.46
C ASN A 34 -6.37 -13.20 -2.88
N LYS A 35 -7.45 -13.64 -3.53
CA LYS A 35 -7.87 -13.13 -4.85
C LYS A 35 -9.24 -12.49 -4.77
N ILE A 36 -9.42 -11.41 -5.51
CA ILE A 36 -10.76 -10.87 -5.80
C ILE A 36 -11.43 -11.85 -6.76
N VAL A 37 -12.53 -12.47 -6.32
CA VAL A 37 -13.26 -13.48 -7.08
C VAL A 37 -14.67 -13.03 -7.46
N ALA A 38 -15.17 -11.97 -6.83
CA ALA A 38 -16.47 -11.40 -7.14
C ALA A 38 -16.51 -9.90 -6.84
N ILE A 39 -17.25 -9.16 -7.66
CA ILE A 39 -17.78 -7.84 -7.34
C ILE A 39 -19.28 -7.89 -7.61
N ALA A 40 -20.10 -7.55 -6.62
CA ALA A 40 -21.56 -7.66 -6.70
C ALA A 40 -22.26 -6.52 -5.95
N ARG A 41 -23.59 -6.45 -6.00
CA ARG A 41 -24.36 -5.48 -5.22
C ARG A 41 -24.13 -5.66 -3.72
N ALA A 42 -24.10 -4.56 -2.98
CA ALA A 42 -23.97 -4.58 -1.52
C ALA A 42 -25.02 -5.48 -0.86
N GLY A 43 -24.63 -6.17 0.21
CA GLY A 43 -25.46 -7.11 0.97
C GLY A 43 -25.75 -8.45 0.28
N THR A 44 -25.22 -8.70 -0.92
CA THR A 44 -25.45 -9.97 -1.65
C THR A 44 -24.40 -11.04 -1.37
N LEU A 45 -23.22 -10.65 -0.87
CA LEU A 45 -22.11 -11.57 -0.60
C LEU A 45 -22.03 -11.94 0.88
N LYS A 46 -21.55 -13.15 1.18
CA LYS A 46 -21.32 -13.62 2.56
C LYS A 46 -19.91 -14.17 2.72
N GLY A 47 -19.11 -13.54 3.57
CA GLY A 47 -17.75 -13.96 3.91
C GLY A 47 -17.64 -14.54 5.32
N ALA A 48 -16.55 -15.25 5.59
CA ALA A 48 -16.17 -15.63 6.96
C ALA A 48 -15.82 -14.40 7.80
N LYS A 49 -15.31 -13.34 7.16
CA LYS A 49 -15.13 -11.99 7.72
C LYS A 49 -15.79 -10.97 6.80
N THR A 50 -16.34 -9.91 7.40
CA THR A 50 -16.92 -8.78 6.66
C THR A 50 -16.31 -7.48 7.17
N TYR A 51 -15.88 -6.63 6.24
CA TYR A 51 -15.52 -5.23 6.48
C TYR A 51 -16.61 -4.34 5.90
N ASP A 52 -17.16 -3.44 6.71
CA ASP A 52 -18.14 -2.45 6.26
C ASP A 52 -17.44 -1.19 5.71
N ALA A 53 -17.59 -0.97 4.40
CA ALA A 53 -17.02 0.15 3.67
C ALA A 53 -18.02 1.29 3.43
N THR A 54 -19.09 1.37 4.22
CA THR A 54 -20.07 2.47 4.16
C THR A 54 -19.37 3.83 4.18
N GLY A 55 -19.68 4.67 3.18
CA GLY A 55 -19.10 6.00 3.01
C GLY A 55 -17.66 6.02 2.47
N LYS A 56 -17.14 4.88 2.01
CA LYS A 56 -15.75 4.74 1.53
C LYS A 56 -15.68 4.46 0.04
N LEU A 57 -14.54 4.87 -0.53
CA LEU A 57 -14.09 4.50 -1.87
C LEU A 57 -13.13 3.30 -1.74
N ILE A 58 -13.31 2.31 -2.62
CA ILE A 58 -12.34 1.25 -2.86
C ILE A 58 -11.67 1.49 -4.22
N ALA A 59 -10.36 1.35 -4.25
CA ALA A 59 -9.55 1.39 -5.47
C ALA A 59 -8.44 0.34 -5.38
N PRO A 60 -7.82 -0.06 -6.49
CA PRO A 60 -6.59 -0.85 -6.47
C PRO A 60 -5.52 -0.17 -5.62
N GLY A 61 -4.68 -0.98 -4.99
CA GLY A 61 -3.51 -0.47 -4.27
C GLY A 61 -2.62 0.35 -5.20
N LEU A 62 -2.16 1.50 -4.74
CA LEU A 62 -1.28 2.36 -5.53
C LEU A 62 0.08 1.68 -5.74
N ILE A 63 0.57 1.72 -6.98
CA ILE A 63 1.90 1.21 -7.34
C ILE A 63 2.89 2.37 -7.33
N ASN A 64 3.82 2.35 -6.38
CA ASN A 64 4.95 3.28 -6.36
C ASN A 64 6.09 2.74 -7.22
N THR A 65 6.26 3.28 -8.43
CA THR A 65 7.21 2.77 -9.44
C THR A 65 8.65 3.20 -9.20
N HIS A 66 8.90 4.17 -8.32
CA HIS A 66 10.25 4.67 -8.05
C HIS A 66 10.35 5.21 -6.63
N THR A 67 11.27 4.64 -5.84
CA THR A 67 11.48 5.06 -4.46
C THR A 67 12.94 4.90 -4.04
N HIS A 68 13.39 5.82 -3.19
CA HIS A 68 14.60 5.69 -2.38
C HIS A 68 14.19 5.55 -0.92
N LEU A 69 13.66 4.39 -0.53
CA LEU A 69 12.92 4.24 0.73
C LEU A 69 13.74 4.63 1.97
N ALA A 70 15.03 4.25 2.01
CA ALA A 70 15.94 4.56 3.11
C ALA A 70 16.17 6.07 3.29
N MET A 71 16.07 6.87 2.22
CA MET A 71 16.20 8.33 2.28
C MET A 71 15.03 9.00 3.03
N SER A 72 13.99 8.26 3.44
CA SER A 72 12.97 8.77 4.35
C SER A 72 13.56 9.24 5.69
N LEU A 73 14.71 8.68 6.12
CA LEU A 73 15.48 9.18 7.27
C LEU A 73 16.08 10.58 7.04
N LEU A 74 16.22 10.98 5.78
CA LEU A 74 16.77 12.27 5.35
C LEU A 74 15.66 13.26 4.97
N ARG A 75 14.39 12.98 5.31
CA ARG A 75 13.26 13.85 4.99
C ARG A 75 13.50 15.25 5.56
N GLY A 76 13.50 16.25 4.67
CA GLY A 76 13.73 17.66 5.02
C GLY A 76 15.20 18.05 5.27
N TRP A 77 16.16 17.15 5.03
CA TRP A 77 17.58 17.40 5.33
C TRP A 77 18.27 18.36 4.34
N ALA A 78 17.93 18.26 3.06
CA ALA A 78 18.64 18.95 1.98
C ALA A 78 17.70 19.88 1.17
N GLU A 79 17.08 20.84 1.87
CA GLU A 79 16.17 21.81 1.27
C GLU A 79 16.87 23.12 0.84
N GLY A 80 16.22 23.88 -0.04
CA GLY A 80 16.66 25.23 -0.44
C GLY A 80 17.94 25.29 -1.29
N VAL A 81 18.29 24.21 -1.99
CA VAL A 81 19.48 24.10 -2.83
C VAL A 81 19.15 23.59 -4.23
N ASN A 82 20.06 23.77 -5.18
CA ASN A 82 19.96 23.15 -6.51
C ASN A 82 20.26 21.64 -6.43
N LEU A 83 20.10 20.93 -7.56
CA LEU A 83 20.37 19.48 -7.63
C LEU A 83 21.77 19.11 -7.14
N GLN A 84 22.81 19.84 -7.56
CA GLN A 84 24.18 19.55 -7.16
C GLN A 84 24.37 19.70 -5.65
N GLY A 85 23.86 20.79 -5.06
CA GLY A 85 23.90 21.01 -3.61
C GLY A 85 23.04 20.01 -2.83
N PHE A 86 21.93 19.53 -3.41
CA PHE A 86 21.17 18.42 -2.85
C PHE A 86 22.01 17.14 -2.80
N LEU A 87 22.65 16.77 -3.91
CA LEU A 87 23.50 15.57 -3.99
C LEU A 87 24.66 15.65 -3.01
N GLU A 88 25.36 16.77 -2.93
CA GLU A 88 26.47 16.97 -1.99
C GLU A 88 26.04 16.77 -0.53
N ARG A 89 24.88 17.32 -0.14
CA ARG A 89 24.34 17.18 1.23
C ARG A 89 23.84 15.77 1.50
N VAL A 90 23.14 15.16 0.54
CA VAL A 90 22.59 13.80 0.68
C VAL A 90 23.71 12.78 0.73
N TRP A 91 24.68 12.82 -0.18
CA TRP A 91 25.80 11.88 -0.17
C TRP A 91 26.63 11.97 1.10
N ALA A 92 26.86 13.18 1.63
CA ALA A 92 27.53 13.35 2.92
C ALA A 92 26.73 12.69 4.05
N ALA A 93 25.41 12.91 4.12
CA ALA A 93 24.55 12.28 5.12
C ALA A 93 24.50 10.76 4.95
N GLU A 94 24.40 10.28 3.71
CA GLU A 94 24.37 8.86 3.39
C GLU A 94 25.65 8.17 3.83
N GLY A 95 26.82 8.76 3.56
CA GLY A 95 28.11 8.22 4.01
C GLY A 95 28.27 8.10 5.53
N LEU A 96 27.50 8.88 6.30
CA LEU A 96 27.52 8.84 7.76
C LEU A 96 26.55 7.82 8.35
N ILE A 97 25.36 7.66 7.75
CA ILE A 97 24.27 6.92 8.39
C ILE A 97 23.80 5.70 7.60
N MET A 98 24.12 5.56 6.31
CA MET A 98 23.62 4.45 5.52
C MET A 98 24.44 3.19 5.80
N ASN A 99 23.82 2.31 6.59
CA ASN A 99 24.28 0.99 6.95
C ASN A 99 23.10 0.01 6.92
N PRO A 100 23.33 -1.31 6.94
CA PRO A 100 22.26 -2.30 6.85
C PRO A 100 21.13 -2.11 7.86
N LYS A 101 21.46 -1.72 9.10
CA LYS A 101 20.47 -1.47 10.15
C LYS A 101 19.55 -0.30 9.77
N ASN A 102 20.11 0.81 9.31
CA ASN A 102 19.33 2.00 8.97
C ASN A 102 18.51 1.84 7.68
N VAL A 103 19.02 1.06 6.71
CA VAL A 103 18.23 0.65 5.54
C VAL A 103 17.04 -0.19 5.98
N ALA A 104 17.28 -1.17 6.85
CA ALA A 104 16.26 -2.11 7.26
C ALA A 104 15.18 -1.48 8.16
N LEU A 105 15.54 -0.48 9.00
CA LEU A 105 14.58 0.33 9.77
C LEU A 105 13.44 0.90 8.90
N GLN A 106 13.72 1.22 7.64
CA GLN A 106 12.76 1.84 6.72
C GLN A 106 11.99 0.83 5.85
N MET A 107 12.43 -0.43 5.78
CA MET A 107 11.76 -1.47 4.97
C MET A 107 10.54 -2.08 5.68
N GLY A 108 10.33 -1.79 6.97
CA GLY A 108 9.26 -2.35 7.79
C GLY A 108 9.63 -3.71 8.41
N ARG A 109 8.99 -4.08 9.53
CA ARG A 109 9.31 -5.31 10.28
C ARG A 109 9.09 -6.61 9.49
N ASP A 110 8.23 -6.58 8.48
CA ASP A 110 7.80 -7.77 7.74
C ASP A 110 8.67 -8.11 6.51
N THR A 111 9.67 -7.28 6.21
CA THR A 111 10.62 -7.46 5.08
C THR A 111 12.04 -7.79 5.56
N MET A 112 12.25 -7.87 6.88
CA MET A 112 13.52 -8.28 7.47
C MET A 112 13.77 -9.77 7.17
N PRO A 113 14.92 -10.15 6.57
CA PRO A 113 15.31 -11.56 6.55
C PRO A 113 15.45 -12.05 8.00
N ALA A 114 14.95 -13.26 8.28
CA ALA A 114 14.93 -13.86 9.62
C ALA A 114 16.32 -13.93 10.31
N SER A 115 17.40 -13.77 9.54
CA SER A 115 18.77 -13.66 10.05
C SER A 115 19.09 -12.33 10.76
N MET A 116 18.19 -11.34 10.73
CA MET A 116 18.40 -10.02 11.33
C MET A 116 17.40 -9.65 12.44
N SER A 117 16.49 -10.57 12.81
CA SER A 117 15.70 -10.46 14.04
C SER A 117 16.50 -11.03 15.21
N GLY A 118 17.37 -10.20 15.80
CA GLY A 118 17.97 -10.45 17.10
C GLY A 118 17.02 -10.09 18.25
#